data_AF-A0A2G6MSW0-F1
#
_entry.id   AF-A0A2G6MSW0-F1
#
_cell.length_a   1.000
_cell.length_b   1.000
_cell.length_c   1.000
_cell.angle_alpha   90.00
_cell.angle_beta   90.00
_cell.angle_gamma   90.00
#
_symmetry.space_group_name_H-M   'P 1'
#
loop_
_entity.id
_entity.type
_entity.pdbx_description
1 polymer ?
#
loop_
_entity_poly.entity_id
_entity_poly.type
_entity_poly.pdbx_seq_one_letter_code
_entity_poly.pdbx_strand_id
1 'polypeptide(L)' 'MLNKQCDINIARTIELAHKMIELAQTGYEHHQDPGCGVLYGILLDSGYKLLDLAEKEKQAHILKGWWAESIDKGVS' A
#
# COMPACT_ATOMS: atom_id res chain seq x y z
N MET A 1 -23.77 3.19 -8.33
CA MET A 1 -22.73 3.23 -9.39
C MET A 1 -21.48 2.62 -8.80
N LEU A 2 -20.93 1.55 -9.38
CA LEU A 2 -19.59 1.06 -9.02
C LEU A 2 -18.60 2.19 -9.28
N ASN A 3 -17.98 2.74 -8.24
CA ASN A 3 -16.95 3.75 -8.43
C ASN A 3 -15.62 3.07 -8.72
N LYS A 4 -15.43 2.65 -9.98
CA LYS A 4 -14.19 2.03 -10.48
C LYS A 4 -12.93 2.83 -10.10
N GLN A 5 -13.04 4.15 -9.97
CA GLN A 5 -11.92 5.00 -9.57
C GLN A 5 -11.53 4.81 -8.10
N CYS A 6 -12.49 4.48 -7.23
CA CYS A 6 -12.23 4.17 -5.83
C CYS A 6 -11.42 2.87 -5.70
N ASP A 7 -11.82 1.79 -6.38
CA ASP A 7 -11.08 0.52 -6.41
C ASP A 7 -9.65 0.70 -6.94
N ILE A 8 -9.49 1.49 -8.02
CA ILE A 8 -8.17 1.83 -8.58
C ILE A 8 -7.31 2.54 -7.54
N ASN A 9 -7.89 3.47 -6.79
CA ASN A 9 -7.14 4.19 -5.76
C ASN A 9 -6.75 3.26 -4.61
N ILE A 10 -7.64 2.35 -4.17
CA ILE A 10 -7.32 1.34 -3.15
C ILE A 10 -6.17 0.43 -3.63
N ALA A 11 -6.24 -0.06 -4.86
CA ALA A 11 -5.16 -0.88 -5.44
C ALA A 11 -3.82 -0.12 -5.50
N ARG A 12 -3.83 1.14 -5.95
CA ARG A 12 -2.63 2.00 -5.96
C ARG A 12 -2.10 2.28 -4.56
N THR A 13 -2.97 2.39 -3.56
CA THR A 13 -2.55 2.54 -2.16
C THR A 13 -1.84 1.29 -1.65
N ILE A 14 -2.34 0.09 -2.01
CA ILE A 14 -1.66 -1.19 -1.69
C ILE A 14 -0.27 -1.24 -2.35
N GLU A 15 -0.17 -0.89 -3.64
CA GLU A 15 1.12 -0.82 -4.33
C GLU A 15 2.08 0.18 -3.69
N LEU A 16 1.58 1.37 -3.31
CA LEU A 16 2.39 2.39 -2.64
C LEU A 16 2.89 1.90 -1.28
N ALA A 17 2.04 1.23 -0.50
CA ALA A 17 2.41 0.67 0.79
C ALA A 17 3.54 -0.36 0.66
N HIS A 18 3.49 -1.23 -0.35
CA HIS A 18 4.61 -2.15 -0.64
C HIS A 18 5.90 -1.41 -0.98
N LYS A 19 5.83 -0.37 -1.82
CA LYS A 19 7.00 0.47 -2.15
C LYS A 19 7.57 1.19 -0.93
N MET A 20 6.72 1.63 0.01
CA MET A 20 7.16 2.21 1.28
C MET A 20 7.94 1.20 2.13
N ILE A 21 7.42 -0.03 2.25
CA ILE A 21 8.05 -1.10 3.02
C ILE A 21 9.41 -1.47 2.42
N GLU A 22 9.49 -1.68 1.11
CA GLU A 22 10.72 -2.02 0.40
C GLU A 22 11.79 -0.91 0.54
N LEU A 23 11.37 0.35 0.35
CA LEU A 23 12.26 1.50 0.51
C LEU A 23 12.76 1.64 1.96
N ALA A 24 11.90 1.39 2.95
CA ALA A 24 12.30 1.43 4.35
C ALA A 24 13.32 0.34 4.69
N GLN A 25 13.13 -0.88 4.18
CA GLN A 25 14.07 -1.99 4.39
C GLN A 25 15.43 -1.69 3.76
N THR A 26 15.43 -1.30 2.47
CA THR A 26 16.65 -0.93 1.74
C THR A 26 17.35 0.26 2.40
N GLY A 27 16.59 1.27 2.81
CA GLY A 27 17.11 2.44 3.51
C GLY A 27 17.74 2.08 4.85
N TYR A 28 17.11 1.20 5.62
CA TYR A 28 17.64 0.75 6.91
C TYR A 28 18.93 -0.07 6.74
N GLU A 29 19.10 -0.82 5.65
CA GLU A 29 20.37 -1.52 5.36
C GLU A 29 21.54 -0.58 5.05
N HIS A 30 21.25 0.62 4.51
CA HIS A 30 22.26 1.57 4.03
C HIS A 30 22.46 2.81 4.92
N HIS A 31 21.75 2.91 6.04
CA HIS A 31 21.79 4.12 6.87
C HIS A 31 23.16 4.35 7.53
N GLN A 32 23.63 5.59 7.54
CA GLN A 32 24.92 6.01 8.11
C GLN A 32 24.77 6.87 9.38
N ASP A 33 23.55 7.29 9.70
CA ASP A 33 23.21 8.18 10.81
C ASP A 33 21.91 7.74 11.49
N PRO A 34 21.78 7.88 12.82
CA PRO A 34 20.56 7.53 13.56
C PRO A 34 19.28 8.20 13.05
N GLY A 35 19.35 9.43 12.52
CA GLY A 35 18.21 10.13 11.94
C GLY A 35 17.63 9.43 10.71
N CYS A 36 18.48 8.85 9.86
CA CYS A 36 18.03 7.98 8.77
C CYS A 36 17.33 6.73 9.31
N GLY A 37 17.84 6.13 10.40
CA GLY A 37 17.20 5.00 11.06
C GLY A 37 15.78 5.32 11.55
N VAL A 38 15.59 6.50 12.15
CA VAL A 38 14.26 6.99 12.56
C VAL A 38 13.34 7.18 11.35
N LEU A 39 13.82 7.82 10.29
CA LEU A 39 13.05 8.04 9.06
C LEU A 39 12.55 6.72 8.46
N TYR A 40 13.43 5.73 8.32
CA TYR A 40 13.07 4.44 7.75
C TYR A 40 12.16 3.63 8.69
N GLY A 41 12.33 3.74 10.00
CA GLY A 41 11.41 3.15 10.97
C GLY A 41 9.98 3.70 10.85
N ILE A 42 9.84 5.03 10.72
CA ILE A 42 8.54 5.68 10.50
C ILE A 42 7.93 5.25 9.16
N LEU A 43 8.76 5.19 8.11
CA LEU A 43 8.32 4.78 6.78
C LEU A 43 7.81 3.33 6.78
N LEU A 44 8.50 2.44 7.48
CA LEU A 44 8.13 1.02 7.62
C LEU A 44 6.79 0.85 8.37
N ASP A 45 6.66 1.48 9.54
CA ASP A 45 5.43 1.43 10.34
C ASP A 45 4.23 2.01 9.58
N SER A 46 4.42 3.15 8.91
CA SER A 46 3.39 3.76 8.08
C SER A 46 3.01 2.87 6.90
N GLY A 47 3.99 2.23 6.25
CA GLY A 47 3.77 1.29 5.15
C GLY A 47 2.88 0.12 5.56
N TYR A 48 3.19 -0.55 6.69
CA TYR A 48 2.37 -1.66 7.18
C TYR A 48 0.96 -1.24 7.60
N LYS A 49 0.82 -0.11 8.30
CA LYS A 49 -0.50 0.43 8.69
C LYS A 49 -1.36 0.75 7.46
N LEU A 50 -0.75 1.35 6.44
CA LEU A 50 -1.44 1.70 5.20
C LEU A 50 -1.86 0.43 4.42
N LEU A 51 -0.98 -0.57 4.36
CA LEU A 51 -1.26 -1.86 3.72
C LEU A 51 -2.46 -2.57 4.37
N ASP A 52 -2.47 -2.68 5.70
CA ASP A 52 -3.55 -3.32 6.45
C ASP A 52 -4.90 -2.60 6.23
N LEU A 53 -4.92 -1.27 6.27
CA LEU A 53 -6.12 -0.47 6.02
C LEU A 53 -6.64 -0.63 4.59
N ALA A 54 -5.75 -0.57 3.60
CA ALA A 54 -6.13 -0.65 2.19
C ALA A 54 -6.62 -2.05 1.80
N GLU A 55 -6.01 -3.12 2.32
CA GLU A 55 -6.49 -4.49 2.13
C GLU A 55 -7.85 -4.69 2.79
N LYS A 56 -8.09 -4.17 4.00
CA LYS A 56 -9.41 -4.22 4.64
C LYS A 56 -10.48 -3.54 3.79
N GLU A 57 -10.19 -2.37 3.21
CA GLU A 57 -11.15 -1.67 2.35
C GLU A 57 -11.42 -2.43 1.05
N LYS A 58 -10.37 -2.99 0.42
CA LYS A 58 -10.51 -3.89 -0.73
C LYS A 58 -11.43 -5.07 -0.41
N GLN A 59 -11.23 -5.73 0.74
CA GLN A 59 -12.10 -6.83 1.15
C GLN A 59 -13.54 -6.37 1.40
N ALA A 60 -13.75 -5.19 2.00
CA ALA A 60 -15.08 -4.62 2.16
C ALA A 60 -15.76 -4.36 0.80
N HIS A 61 -15.01 -3.92 -0.21
CA HIS A 61 -15.51 -3.75 -1.58
C HIS A 61 -15.84 -5.08 -2.26
N ILE A 62 -15.02 -6.11 -2.07
CA ILE A 62 -15.27 -7.47 -2.58
C ILE A 62 -16.56 -8.04 -1.97
N LEU A 63 -16.73 -7.95 -0.65
CA LEU A 63 -17.92 -8.45 0.07
C LEU A 63 -19.22 -7.74 -0.36
N LYS A 64 -19.13 -6.49 -0.79
CA LYS A 64 -20.26 -5.72 -1.32
C LYS A 64 -20.52 -5.96 -2.81
N GLY A 65 -19.66 -6.74 -3.49
CA GLY A 65 -19.70 -6.95 -4.94
C GLY A 65 -19.35 -5.69 -5.74
N TRP A 66 -18.63 -4.74 -5.14
CA TRP A 66 -18.23 -3.48 -5.78
C TRP A 66 -16.89 -3.58 -6.48
N TRP A 67 -16.04 -4.52 -6.06
CA TRP A 67 -14.70 -4.67 -6.60
C TRP A 67 -14.73 -5.07 -8.08
N ALA A 68 -14.28 -4.18 -8.95
CA ALA A 68 -14.27 -4.43 -10.38
C ALA A 68 -13.24 -5.51 -10.77
N GLU A 69 -13.69 -6.63 -11.38
CA GLU A 69 -12.84 -7.73 -11.89
C GLU A 69 -11.73 -7.26 -12.84
N SER A 70 -11.88 -6.09 -13.48
CA SER A 70 -10.92 -5.53 -14.42
C SER A 70 -9.62 -4.97 -13.79
N ILE A 71 -9.55 -4.82 -12.46
CA ILE A 71 -8.33 -4.35 -11.77
C ILE A 71 -7.19 -5.36 -11.96
N ASP A 72 -7.51 -6.65 -12.05
CA ASP A 72 -6.54 -7.76 -12.14
C ASP A 72 -5.84 -7.86 -13.52
N LYS A 73 -6.34 -7.14 -14.53
CA LYS A 73 -5.82 -7.17 -15.91
C LYS A 73 -5.07 -5.91 -16.33
N GLY A 74 -4.95 -4.92 -15.44
CA GLY A 74 -4.41 -3.59 -15.76
C GLY A 74 -3.03 -3.28 -15.20
N VAL A 75 -2.45 -4.19 -14.41
CA VAL A 75 -1.08 -4.09 -13.91
C VAL A 75 -0.24 -5.08 -14.72
N SER A 76 0.13 -4.68 -15.93
CA SER A 76 1.10 -5.36 -16.79
C SER A 76 2.24 -4.40 -17.10
#